data_AF-A0A2T6J9Y6-F1
#
_entry.id   AF-A0A2T6J9Y6-F1
#
_cell.length_a   1.000
_cell.length_b   1.000
_cell.length_c   1.000
_cell.angle_alpha   90.00
_cell.angle_beta   90.00
_cell.angle_gamma   90.00
#
_symmetry.space_group_name_H-M   'P 1'
#
loop_
_entity.id
_entity.type
_entity.pdbx_description
1 polymer ?
#
loop_
_entity_poly.entity_id
_entity_poly.type
_entity_poly.pdbx_seq_one_letter_code
_entity_poly.pdbx_strand_id
1 'polypeptide(L)'
;MITFSQAFSAAAGGGYMVRAVRPLPLSSVVVSPVAGLMVYMMIAPGASGGFIDSAASAQRLATGGGAGEIVFDVVSVGVNDSFTFTHGAPGVGVGSVNATVNGNDATNSSVTGPNSYSCTAVGGKKGLAASSVASLAGGAGGTGGTGGSAKVLRFPGARGGNISAAAGAARIATGGGAANPQGFANSTTTRGGDCSSATSATNSATGGGGVGGNGGDVTTGSVLTGGGGSGAAAPNNATTGGGNIKGTATTASPADILSLLAVYGIDYFGGGSASGSSPQASGPGGGVGAGSTMGNSVLAGNFGGTGGTLGGSSGAALPGFGAGSGGNSAPGTTGGATASGGLPYAVVIFLEKVA
;
A
#
# COMPACT_ATOMS: atom_id res chain seq x y z
N MET A 1 6.16 -19.62 4.67
CA MET A 1 4.98 -19.60 3.79
C MET A 1 4.07 -20.74 4.23
N ILE A 2 2.98 -20.44 4.95
CA ILE A 2 1.96 -21.46 5.26
C ILE A 2 1.16 -21.63 3.97
N THR A 3 1.23 -22.79 3.34
CA THR A 3 0.38 -23.10 2.17
C THR A 3 -1.07 -23.23 2.63
N PHE A 4 -2.04 -22.89 1.78
CA PHE A 4 -3.47 -23.03 2.08
C PHE A 4 -3.78 -24.44 2.62
N SER A 5 -3.09 -25.48 2.14
CA SER A 5 -3.17 -26.85 2.65
C SER A 5 -2.66 -27.06 4.08
N GLN A 6 -1.65 -26.30 4.53
CA GLN A 6 -1.08 -26.43 5.88
C GLN A 6 -1.93 -25.76 6.97
N ALA A 7 -2.82 -24.83 6.61
CA ALA A 7 -3.80 -24.27 7.54
C ALA A 7 -4.96 -25.26 7.88
N PHE A 8 -5.15 -26.32 7.07
CA PHE A 8 -6.24 -27.29 7.22
C PHE A 8 -5.78 -28.73 7.47
N SER A 9 -4.47 -29.02 7.61
CA SER A 9 -3.96 -30.39 7.75
C SER A 9 -3.84 -30.90 9.19
N ALA A 10 -4.37 -30.20 10.20
CA ALA A 10 -4.19 -30.58 11.60
C ALA A 10 -5.46 -30.41 12.46
N ALA A 11 -6.55 -31.10 12.09
CA ALA A 11 -7.61 -31.45 13.03
C ALA A 11 -8.43 -32.64 12.49
N ALA A 12 -8.17 -33.83 13.05
CA ALA A 12 -9.06 -35.00 13.10
C ALA A 12 -10.05 -35.23 11.93
N GLY A 13 -9.66 -36.07 10.97
CA GLY A 13 -10.55 -37.07 10.34
C GLY A 13 -11.69 -36.61 9.42
N GLY A 14 -11.88 -35.31 9.15
CA GLY A 14 -12.89 -34.83 8.19
C GLY A 14 -12.32 -33.74 7.29
N GLY A 15 -12.54 -33.85 5.98
CA GLY A 15 -12.15 -32.82 5.02
C GLY A 15 -13.03 -31.57 5.15
N TYR A 16 -12.55 -30.42 4.72
CA TYR A 16 -13.38 -29.23 4.51
C TYR A 16 -13.60 -29.02 3.02
N MET A 17 -14.80 -28.61 2.63
CA MET A 17 -15.09 -28.24 1.25
C MET A 17 -15.52 -26.78 1.13
N VAL A 18 -15.02 -26.11 0.09
CA VAL A 18 -15.40 -24.73 -0.23
C VAL A 18 -16.85 -24.70 -0.71
N ARG A 19 -17.66 -23.86 -0.08
CA ARG A 19 -19.08 -23.70 -0.42
C ARG A 19 -19.40 -22.36 -1.04
N ALA A 20 -18.69 -21.32 -0.65
CA ALA A 20 -18.82 -20.01 -1.27
C ALA A 20 -17.52 -19.23 -1.13
N VAL A 21 -17.22 -18.43 -2.14
CA VAL A 21 -16.19 -17.38 -2.10
C VAL A 21 -16.85 -16.07 -2.48
N ARG A 22 -16.60 -15.02 -1.70
CA ARG A 22 -17.20 -13.70 -1.89
C ARG A 22 -16.12 -12.62 -1.81
N PRO A 23 -15.72 -12.02 -2.95
CA PRO A 23 -14.98 -10.77 -2.94
C PRO A 23 -15.92 -9.63 -2.53
N LEU A 24 -15.47 -8.78 -1.62
CA LEU A 24 -16.21 -7.65 -1.10
C LEU A 24 -15.37 -6.39 -1.38
N PRO A 25 -15.64 -5.66 -2.46
CA PRO A 25 -14.99 -4.37 -2.71
C PRO A 25 -15.62 -3.22 -1.91
N LEU A 26 -16.83 -3.42 -1.39
CA LEU A 26 -17.60 -2.44 -0.62
C LEU A 26 -18.09 -3.09 0.68
N SER A 27 -18.43 -2.24 1.66
CA SER A 27 -19.09 -2.68 2.90
C SER A 27 -20.31 -3.53 2.58
N SER A 28 -20.43 -4.68 3.23
CA SER A 28 -21.46 -5.66 2.92
C SER A 28 -21.79 -6.54 4.11
N VAL A 29 -23.00 -7.08 4.11
CA VAL A 29 -23.42 -8.12 5.04
C VAL A 29 -23.33 -9.47 4.33
N VAL A 30 -22.63 -10.40 4.95
CA VAL A 30 -22.44 -11.76 4.44
C VAL A 30 -23.08 -12.75 5.39
N VAL A 31 -23.98 -13.57 4.86
CA VAL A 31 -24.68 -14.62 5.60
C VAL A 31 -24.05 -15.97 5.27
N SER A 32 -23.70 -16.74 6.31
CA SER A 32 -23.12 -18.06 6.17
C SER A 32 -24.15 -19.05 5.60
N PRO A 33 -23.87 -19.71 4.47
CA PRO A 33 -24.77 -20.72 3.90
C PRO A 33 -24.67 -22.07 4.61
N VAL A 34 -23.66 -22.27 5.48
CA VAL A 34 -23.31 -23.57 6.06
C VAL A 34 -22.90 -23.47 7.52
N ALA A 35 -22.97 -24.58 8.24
CA ALA A 35 -22.27 -24.73 9.51
C ALA A 35 -20.83 -25.20 9.23
N GLY A 36 -19.84 -24.51 9.80
CA GLY A 36 -18.43 -24.83 9.55
C GLY A 36 -17.51 -23.67 9.90
N LEU A 37 -16.69 -23.27 8.94
CA LEU A 37 -15.72 -22.18 9.10
C LEU A 37 -15.95 -21.08 8.07
N MET A 38 -15.76 -19.84 8.51
CA MET A 38 -15.54 -18.70 7.65
C MET A 38 -14.06 -18.32 7.72
N VAL A 39 -13.40 -18.26 6.58
CA VAL A 39 -12.05 -17.74 6.42
C VAL A 39 -12.18 -16.41 5.70
N TYR A 40 -11.53 -15.36 6.20
CA TYR A 40 -11.51 -14.11 5.46
C TYR A 40 -10.15 -13.42 5.55
N MET A 41 -9.88 -12.61 4.53
CA MET A 41 -8.84 -11.59 4.54
C MET A 41 -9.53 -10.23 4.41
N MET A 42 -9.15 -9.27 5.24
CA MET A 42 -9.61 -7.89 5.19
C MET A 42 -8.39 -6.96 5.15
N ILE A 43 -8.40 -6.02 4.22
CA ILE A 43 -7.35 -5.04 3.99
C ILE A 43 -7.93 -3.67 4.36
N ALA A 44 -7.37 -3.05 5.39
CA ALA A 44 -7.71 -1.67 5.73
C ALA A 44 -7.16 -0.71 4.66
N PRO A 45 -7.79 0.46 4.49
CA PRO A 45 -7.37 1.38 3.46
C PRO A 45 -6.03 2.07 3.79
N GLY A 46 -5.36 2.56 2.75
CA GLY A 46 -4.15 3.36 2.88
C GLY A 46 -4.45 4.85 3.02
N ALA A 47 -3.44 5.60 3.46
CA ALA A 47 -3.51 7.05 3.61
C ALA A 47 -2.93 7.80 2.41
N SER A 48 -3.21 9.10 2.32
CA SER A 48 -2.63 9.96 1.29
C SER A 48 -1.30 10.59 1.71
N GLY A 49 -0.43 10.84 0.73
CA GLY A 49 0.80 11.61 0.88
C GLY A 49 0.55 13.10 1.12
N GLY A 50 1.59 13.79 1.60
CA GLY A 50 1.59 15.25 1.75
C GLY A 50 1.68 15.98 0.40
N PHE A 51 1.22 17.22 0.38
CA PHE A 51 1.22 18.10 -0.79
C PHE A 51 1.89 19.44 -0.46
N ILE A 52 2.77 19.91 -1.34
CA ILE A 52 3.29 21.28 -1.27
C ILE A 52 3.41 21.91 -2.65
N ASP A 53 2.85 23.11 -2.80
CA ASP A 53 2.87 23.91 -4.03
C ASP A 53 3.24 25.38 -3.74
N SER A 54 3.97 25.65 -2.67
CA SER A 54 4.30 27.04 -2.30
C SER A 54 5.31 27.65 -3.28
N ALA A 55 4.92 28.71 -4.01
CA ALA A 55 5.82 29.48 -4.88
C ALA A 55 6.92 30.20 -4.08
N ALA A 56 6.60 30.63 -2.85
CA ALA A 56 7.49 31.39 -1.99
C ALA A 56 8.56 30.53 -1.29
N SER A 57 8.45 29.20 -1.34
CA SER A 57 9.35 28.30 -0.63
C SER A 57 10.51 27.84 -1.52
N ALA A 58 11.74 28.13 -1.07
CA ALA A 58 12.98 27.62 -1.68
C ALA A 58 13.11 26.10 -1.53
N GLN A 59 12.51 25.53 -0.48
CA GLN A 59 12.48 24.09 -0.22
C GLN A 59 11.04 23.59 -0.16
N ARG A 60 10.78 22.46 -0.83
CA ARG A 60 9.47 21.81 -0.89
C ARG A 60 9.60 20.34 -0.55
N LEU A 61 9.06 19.94 0.60
CA LEU A 61 9.21 18.58 1.10
C LEU A 61 7.83 17.96 1.29
N ALA A 62 7.62 16.79 0.69
CA ALA A 62 6.40 16.01 0.83
C ALA A 62 6.72 14.52 1.02
N THR A 63 6.10 13.89 2.00
CA THR A 63 6.27 12.45 2.25
C THR A 63 5.05 11.63 1.81
N GLY A 64 5.28 10.37 1.47
CA GLY A 64 4.22 9.41 1.18
C GLY A 64 3.42 9.00 2.42
N GLY A 65 2.16 8.61 2.21
CA GLY A 65 1.29 8.00 3.20
C GLY A 65 1.63 6.54 3.49
N GLY A 66 1.17 6.04 4.64
CA GLY A 66 1.29 4.64 5.01
C GLY A 66 0.16 3.78 4.42
N ALA A 67 0.46 2.49 4.27
CA ALA A 67 -0.52 1.48 3.87
C ALA A 67 -1.36 1.00 5.08
N GLY A 68 -2.53 0.44 4.84
CA GLY A 68 -3.37 -0.17 5.87
C GLY A 68 -2.90 -1.55 6.33
N GLU A 69 -3.37 -1.96 7.49
CA GLU A 69 -3.19 -3.31 8.05
C GLU A 69 -3.97 -4.34 7.23
N ILE A 70 -3.42 -5.56 7.10
CA ILE A 70 -4.15 -6.73 6.61
C ILE A 70 -4.42 -7.67 7.77
N VAL A 71 -5.67 -8.13 7.87
CA VAL A 71 -6.09 -9.14 8.82
C VAL A 71 -6.51 -10.39 8.05
N PHE A 72 -6.07 -11.54 8.51
CA PHE A 72 -6.59 -12.85 8.11
C PHE A 72 -7.16 -13.54 9.34
N ASP A 73 -8.36 -14.10 9.26
CA ASP A 73 -8.96 -14.80 10.40
C ASP A 73 -9.75 -16.03 9.95
N VAL A 74 -9.94 -16.96 10.90
CA VAL A 74 -10.71 -18.18 10.74
C VAL A 74 -11.71 -18.28 11.88
N VAL A 75 -12.99 -18.17 11.56
CA VAL A 75 -14.09 -18.06 12.52
C VAL A 75 -15.01 -19.26 12.37
N SER A 76 -15.44 -19.87 13.48
CA SER A 76 -16.49 -20.88 13.44
C SER A 76 -17.85 -20.22 13.18
N VAL A 77 -18.65 -20.80 12.29
CA VAL A 77 -19.94 -20.23 11.88
C VAL A 77 -21.04 -21.28 11.89
N GLY A 78 -22.24 -20.87 12.30
CA GLY A 78 -23.48 -21.59 12.08
C GLY A 78 -24.11 -21.25 10.73
N VAL A 79 -25.12 -22.03 10.35
CA VAL A 79 -25.98 -21.69 9.21
C VAL A 79 -26.73 -20.40 9.54
N ASN A 80 -26.79 -19.48 8.57
CA ASN A 80 -27.43 -18.16 8.68
C ASN A 80 -26.76 -17.15 9.63
N ASP A 81 -25.58 -17.47 10.18
CA ASP A 81 -24.77 -16.47 10.89
C ASP A 81 -24.45 -15.29 9.97
N SER A 82 -24.69 -14.07 10.45
CA SER A 82 -24.56 -12.85 9.66
C SER A 82 -23.37 -12.01 10.12
N PHE A 83 -22.46 -11.73 9.20
CA PHE A 83 -21.27 -10.93 9.42
C PHE A 83 -21.37 -9.62 8.65
N THR A 84 -21.14 -8.50 9.33
CA THR A 84 -21.10 -7.17 8.70
C THR A 84 -19.65 -6.74 8.52
N PHE A 85 -19.23 -6.62 7.26
CA PHE A 85 -17.95 -6.07 6.87
C PHE A 85 -18.11 -4.58 6.60
N THR A 86 -17.44 -3.76 7.40
CA THR A 86 -17.39 -2.30 7.26
C THR A 86 -16.03 -1.90 6.72
N HIS A 87 -16.01 -1.33 5.53
CA HIS A 87 -14.82 -0.80 4.90
C HIS A 87 -14.54 0.63 5.38
N GLY A 88 -13.30 0.88 5.79
CA GLY A 88 -12.80 2.22 6.11
C GLY A 88 -12.68 3.09 4.85
N ALA A 89 -12.71 4.40 5.03
CA ALA A 89 -12.44 5.35 3.96
C ALA A 89 -10.93 5.50 3.74
N PRO A 90 -10.46 5.54 2.48
CA PRO A 90 -9.07 5.89 2.19
C PRO A 90 -8.76 7.33 2.57
N GLY A 91 -7.48 7.60 2.83
CA GLY A 91 -7.01 8.97 3.00
C GLY A 91 -7.28 9.75 1.72
N VAL A 92 -8.13 10.76 1.79
CA VAL A 92 -8.52 11.58 0.63
C VAL A 92 -7.29 12.32 0.12
N GLY A 93 -7.13 12.39 -1.21
CA GLY A 93 -6.07 13.21 -1.81
C GLY A 93 -6.21 14.68 -1.41
N VAL A 94 -5.09 15.37 -1.27
CA VAL A 94 -5.05 16.79 -0.92
C VAL A 94 -4.49 17.59 -2.08
N GLY A 95 -5.10 18.73 -2.39
CA GLY A 95 -4.66 19.60 -3.48
C GLY A 95 -5.03 21.05 -3.22
N SER A 96 -4.17 21.96 -3.68
CA SER A 96 -4.36 23.40 -3.53
C SER A 96 -3.39 24.14 -4.45
N VAL A 97 -3.58 25.45 -4.60
CA VAL A 97 -2.61 26.36 -5.22
C VAL A 97 -1.86 27.08 -4.10
N ASN A 98 -0.53 27.11 -4.18
CA ASN A 98 0.29 27.89 -3.24
C ASN A 98 0.10 27.52 -1.75
N ALA A 99 0.00 26.22 -1.44
CA ALA A 99 -0.20 25.75 -0.07
C ALA A 99 0.73 24.59 0.30
N THR A 100 0.88 24.39 1.61
CA THR A 100 1.50 23.22 2.22
C THR A 100 0.43 22.48 3.00
N VAL A 101 0.11 21.26 2.61
CA VAL A 101 -1.02 20.49 3.13
C VAL A 101 -0.55 19.07 3.46
N ASN A 102 -0.69 18.67 4.72
CA ASN A 102 -0.50 17.27 5.09
C ASN A 102 -1.56 16.40 4.40
N GLY A 103 -1.24 15.13 4.18
CA GLY A 103 -2.22 14.17 3.69
C GLY A 103 -3.34 13.92 4.71
N ASN A 104 -4.22 12.98 4.37
CA ASN A 104 -5.30 12.53 5.23
C ASN A 104 -5.05 11.09 5.69
N ASP A 105 -5.35 10.84 6.97
CA ASP A 105 -5.36 9.49 7.53
C ASP A 105 -6.45 8.66 6.86
N ALA A 106 -6.20 7.36 6.73
CA ALA A 106 -7.25 6.41 6.39
C ALA A 106 -8.02 6.01 7.65
N THR A 107 -9.28 5.61 7.51
CA THR A 107 -10.06 5.09 8.64
C THR A 107 -9.98 3.56 8.72
N ASN A 108 -10.36 3.01 9.87
CA ASN A 108 -10.27 1.58 10.11
C ASN A 108 -11.34 0.81 9.33
N SER A 109 -11.04 -0.44 8.98
CA SER A 109 -12.04 -1.41 8.52
C SER A 109 -12.36 -2.40 9.63
N SER A 110 -13.58 -2.92 9.67
CA SER A 110 -14.00 -3.85 10.72
C SER A 110 -14.94 -4.95 10.21
N VAL A 111 -14.98 -6.04 10.96
CA VAL A 111 -15.95 -7.12 10.81
C VAL A 111 -16.64 -7.30 12.15
N THR A 112 -17.96 -7.31 12.16
CA THR A 112 -18.76 -7.72 13.33
C THR A 112 -19.62 -8.92 12.97
N GLY A 113 -19.92 -9.75 13.95
CA GLY A 113 -20.72 -10.96 13.73
C GLY A 113 -21.34 -11.51 15.01
N PRO A 114 -21.91 -12.72 14.94
CA PRO A 114 -22.55 -13.36 16.07
C PRO A 114 -21.57 -13.64 17.22
N ASN A 115 -22.11 -13.98 18.40
CA ASN A 115 -21.33 -14.34 19.59
C ASN A 115 -20.31 -13.27 20.01
N SER A 116 -20.70 -12.00 19.86
CA SER A 116 -19.86 -10.83 20.15
C SER A 116 -18.56 -10.78 19.33
N TYR A 117 -18.52 -11.48 18.18
CA TYR A 117 -17.38 -11.43 17.29
C TYR A 117 -17.19 -10.00 16.76
N SER A 118 -16.00 -9.47 16.93
CA SER A 118 -15.56 -8.22 16.31
C SER A 118 -14.08 -8.30 15.97
N CYS A 119 -13.70 -7.73 14.83
CA CYS A 119 -12.32 -7.59 14.42
C CYS A 119 -12.12 -6.25 13.72
N THR A 120 -11.03 -5.54 14.01
CA THR A 120 -10.69 -4.27 13.39
C THR A 120 -9.29 -4.36 12.76
N ALA A 121 -9.17 -3.85 11.53
CA ALA A 121 -7.90 -3.59 10.86
C ALA A 121 -7.68 -2.07 10.76
N VAL A 122 -6.49 -1.61 11.12
CA VAL A 122 -6.17 -0.18 11.23
C VAL A 122 -5.76 0.41 9.88
N GLY A 123 -6.33 1.56 9.54
CA GLY A 123 -5.97 2.32 8.34
C GLY A 123 -4.57 2.94 8.42
N GLY A 124 -3.98 3.25 7.26
CA GLY A 124 -2.69 3.94 7.19
C GLY A 124 -2.73 5.37 7.73
N LYS A 125 -1.55 5.95 8.01
CA LYS A 125 -1.37 7.34 8.45
C LYS A 125 -0.86 8.25 7.35
N LYS A 126 -1.29 9.51 7.40
CA LYS A 126 -0.96 10.53 6.39
C LYS A 126 0.53 10.77 6.21
N GLY A 127 0.91 11.12 4.99
CA GLY A 127 2.17 11.79 4.70
C GLY A 127 2.14 13.25 5.16
N LEU A 128 3.31 13.82 5.35
CA LEU A 128 3.52 15.19 5.83
C LEU A 128 4.06 16.07 4.71
N ALA A 129 3.78 17.37 4.80
CA ALA A 129 4.34 18.37 3.91
C ALA A 129 4.90 19.54 4.72
N ALA A 130 6.05 20.07 4.29
CA ALA A 130 6.68 21.22 4.93
C ALA A 130 7.57 21.99 3.97
N SER A 131 7.73 23.27 4.26
CA SER A 131 8.83 24.10 3.76
C SER A 131 9.85 24.30 4.88
N SER A 132 11.14 24.16 4.57
CA SER A 132 12.23 24.58 5.46
C SER A 132 12.36 23.80 6.79
N VAL A 133 12.31 22.46 6.73
CA VAL A 133 12.63 21.59 7.88
C VAL A 133 13.75 20.62 7.51
N ALA A 134 14.52 20.16 8.51
CA ALA A 134 15.63 19.24 8.28
C ALA A 134 15.16 17.81 7.92
N SER A 135 13.99 17.40 8.42
CA SER A 135 13.45 16.05 8.25
C SER A 135 11.92 16.00 8.31
N LEU A 136 11.32 15.06 7.57
CA LEU A 136 9.91 14.68 7.68
C LEU A 136 9.78 13.16 7.74
N ALA A 137 8.95 12.66 8.64
CA ALA A 137 8.55 11.26 8.62
C ALA A 137 7.51 11.01 7.51
N GLY A 138 7.62 9.85 6.87
CA GLY A 138 6.54 9.28 6.08
C GLY A 138 5.39 8.83 6.97
N GLY A 139 4.21 8.71 6.38
CA GLY A 139 3.04 8.19 7.07
C GLY A 139 3.28 6.76 7.58
N ALA A 140 3.02 6.52 8.86
CA ALA A 140 3.10 5.18 9.44
C ALA A 140 2.06 4.25 8.79
N GLY A 141 2.41 2.97 8.62
CA GLY A 141 1.44 1.97 8.20
C GLY A 141 0.46 1.60 9.32
N GLY A 142 -0.71 1.08 8.93
CA GLY A 142 -1.72 0.57 9.85
C GLY A 142 -1.18 -0.60 10.66
N THR A 143 -1.38 -0.54 11.98
CA THR A 143 -0.91 -1.55 12.92
C THR A 143 -1.74 -1.49 14.20
N GLY A 144 -1.76 -2.58 14.97
CA GLY A 144 -2.36 -2.63 16.29
C GLY A 144 -3.89 -2.73 16.30
N GLY A 145 -4.51 -3.26 15.24
CA GLY A 145 -5.93 -3.55 15.26
C GLY A 145 -6.30 -4.56 16.36
N THR A 146 -7.59 -4.62 16.68
CA THR A 146 -8.12 -5.35 17.84
C THR A 146 -9.15 -6.40 17.46
N GLY A 147 -9.45 -7.31 18.38
CA GLY A 147 -10.42 -8.39 18.18
C GLY A 147 -9.95 -9.47 17.19
N GLY A 148 -10.91 -10.21 16.67
CA GLY A 148 -10.70 -11.45 15.92
C GLY A 148 -10.83 -12.69 16.79
N SER A 149 -10.73 -13.85 16.16
CA SER A 149 -10.69 -15.13 16.85
C SER A 149 -9.29 -15.40 17.42
N ALA A 150 -9.12 -16.50 18.14
CA ALA A 150 -7.80 -16.98 18.56
C ALA A 150 -6.85 -17.32 17.38
N LYS A 151 -7.36 -17.39 16.14
CA LYS A 151 -6.62 -17.72 14.92
C LYS A 151 -6.30 -16.49 14.06
N VAL A 152 -6.60 -15.29 14.54
CA VAL A 152 -6.37 -14.05 13.78
C VAL A 152 -4.87 -13.85 13.54
N LEU A 153 -4.52 -13.57 12.29
CA LEU A 153 -3.20 -13.14 11.85
C LEU A 153 -3.29 -11.70 11.39
N ARG A 154 -2.27 -10.91 11.75
CA ARG A 154 -2.20 -9.48 11.46
C ARG A 154 -0.90 -9.17 10.76
N PHE A 155 -1.00 -8.44 9.68
CA PHE A 155 0.14 -7.98 8.90
C PHE A 155 0.12 -6.46 8.86
N PRO A 156 1.05 -5.80 9.57
CA PRO A 156 1.15 -4.35 9.55
C PRO A 156 1.38 -3.82 8.13
N GLY A 157 0.73 -2.71 7.80
CA GLY A 157 1.01 -1.97 6.58
C GLY A 157 2.41 -1.35 6.61
N ALA A 158 2.99 -1.13 5.44
CA ALA A 158 4.25 -0.41 5.33
C ALA A 158 4.08 1.10 5.52
N ARG A 159 5.16 1.74 5.98
CA ARG A 159 5.24 3.21 6.01
C ARG A 159 5.55 3.80 4.63
N GLY A 160 5.20 5.08 4.46
CA GLY A 160 5.75 5.92 3.40
C GLY A 160 7.24 6.22 3.59
N GLY A 161 7.86 6.81 2.56
CA GLY A 161 9.26 7.19 2.59
C GLY A 161 9.54 8.40 3.49
N ASN A 162 10.65 8.37 4.21
CA ASN A 162 11.13 9.44 5.08
C ASN A 162 12.02 10.42 4.31
N ILE A 163 12.10 11.65 4.82
CA ILE A 163 13.10 12.65 4.45
C ILE A 163 13.95 12.88 5.70
N SER A 164 15.20 12.45 5.71
CA SER A 164 16.10 12.56 6.88
C SER A 164 17.17 13.64 6.73
N ALA A 165 17.41 14.12 5.51
CA ALA A 165 18.23 15.30 5.27
C ALA A 165 17.70 16.04 4.02
N ALA A 166 17.36 17.31 4.19
CA ALA A 166 16.82 18.17 3.14
C ALA A 166 17.69 19.40 2.82
N ALA A 167 18.86 19.56 3.45
CA ALA A 167 19.65 20.78 3.31
C ALA A 167 20.05 21.03 1.84
N GLY A 168 19.66 22.19 1.31
CA GLY A 168 19.95 22.63 -0.05
C GLY A 168 19.13 22.00 -1.18
N ALA A 169 18.20 21.07 -0.89
CA ALA A 169 17.30 20.52 -1.91
C ALA A 169 16.11 21.45 -2.19
N ALA A 170 15.82 21.68 -3.47
CA ALA A 170 14.70 22.55 -3.88
C ALA A 170 13.33 21.85 -3.76
N ARG A 171 13.27 20.55 -4.09
CA ARG A 171 12.03 19.76 -4.12
C ARG A 171 12.33 18.29 -3.80
N ILE A 172 11.64 17.74 -2.80
CA ILE A 172 11.72 16.33 -2.43
C ILE A 172 10.30 15.77 -2.26
N ALA A 173 10.02 14.65 -2.93
CA ALA A 173 8.79 13.90 -2.75
C ALA A 173 9.08 12.41 -2.57
N THR A 174 8.57 11.78 -1.51
CA THR A 174 8.81 10.34 -1.29
C THR A 174 7.62 9.46 -1.66
N GLY A 175 7.89 8.19 -1.98
CA GLY A 175 6.86 7.20 -2.30
C GLY A 175 6.04 6.73 -1.09
N GLY A 176 4.86 6.19 -1.36
CA GLY A 176 3.95 5.60 -0.39
C GLY A 176 4.33 4.16 0.02
N GLY A 177 3.76 3.71 1.14
CA GLY A 177 3.92 2.34 1.61
C GLY A 177 3.11 1.31 0.81
N ALA A 178 3.57 0.07 0.77
CA ALA A 178 2.79 -1.07 0.25
C ALA A 178 2.02 -1.78 1.36
N ALA A 179 0.90 -2.40 1.00
CA ALA A 179 0.26 -3.38 1.85
C ALA A 179 1.14 -4.65 1.92
N ASN A 180 1.06 -5.42 3.01
CA ASN A 180 1.99 -6.51 3.31
C ASN A 180 1.30 -7.88 3.42
N PRO A 181 0.69 -8.41 2.34
CA PRO A 181 -0.02 -9.69 2.38
C PRO A 181 0.89 -10.89 2.66
N GLN A 182 2.22 -10.74 2.50
CA GLN A 182 3.20 -11.80 2.78
C GLN A 182 3.70 -11.81 4.23
N GLY A 183 3.32 -10.80 5.04
CA GLY A 183 3.68 -10.73 6.45
C GLY A 183 5.17 -10.59 6.72
N PHE A 184 5.92 -9.96 5.80
CA PHE A 184 7.34 -9.68 6.03
C PHE A 184 7.51 -8.70 7.20
N ALA A 185 8.60 -8.83 7.96
CA ALA A 185 8.85 -7.99 9.12
C ALA A 185 8.83 -6.49 8.75
N ASN A 186 8.01 -5.71 9.46
CA ASN A 186 7.86 -4.28 9.23
C ASN A 186 9.13 -3.54 9.70
N SER A 187 9.84 -2.89 8.76
CA SER A 187 10.51 -1.57 8.92
C SER A 187 11.72 -1.37 7.99
N THR A 188 12.32 -2.43 7.45
CA THR A 188 13.49 -2.31 6.55
C THR A 188 13.20 -2.72 5.11
N THR A 189 12.31 -3.68 4.87
CA THR A 189 12.14 -4.28 3.53
C THR A 189 10.91 -3.81 2.76
N THR A 190 9.83 -3.37 3.43
CA THR A 190 8.58 -2.94 2.76
C THR A 190 8.26 -1.52 3.17
N ARG A 191 8.55 -0.55 2.31
CA ARG A 191 8.33 0.90 2.54
C ARG A 191 8.47 1.70 1.25
N GLY A 192 7.98 2.93 1.24
CA GLY A 192 8.41 3.92 0.25
C GLY A 192 9.92 4.18 0.34
N GLY A 193 10.52 4.65 -0.76
CA GLY A 193 11.94 5.02 -0.77
C GLY A 193 12.20 6.24 0.12
N ASP A 194 13.30 6.23 0.85
CA ASP A 194 13.71 7.32 1.74
C ASP A 194 14.64 8.29 0.99
N CYS A 195 14.65 9.55 1.40
CA CYS A 195 15.59 10.55 0.94
C CYS A 195 16.48 11.00 2.10
N SER A 196 17.77 10.66 2.03
CA SER A 196 18.77 10.99 3.05
C SER A 196 19.87 11.92 2.53
N SER A 197 19.77 12.39 1.29
CA SER A 197 20.78 13.27 0.69
C SER A 197 20.46 14.76 0.88
N ALA A 198 21.37 15.47 1.54
CA ALA A 198 21.45 16.92 1.56
C ALA A 198 22.25 17.44 0.36
N THR A 199 21.81 17.21 -0.87
CA THR A 199 22.50 17.77 -2.04
C THR A 199 21.91 19.10 -2.48
N SER A 200 22.82 20.06 -2.63
CA SER A 200 22.60 21.51 -2.62
C SER A 200 21.92 22.15 -3.84
N ALA A 201 21.23 21.41 -4.73
CA ALA A 201 20.73 22.07 -5.94
C ALA A 201 19.56 21.45 -6.75
N THR A 202 18.93 20.32 -6.42
CA THR A 202 18.02 19.72 -7.42
C THR A 202 16.88 18.84 -6.89
N ASN A 203 15.89 18.64 -7.77
CA ASN A 203 14.63 17.93 -7.58
C ASN A 203 14.88 16.41 -7.38
N SER A 204 14.39 15.82 -6.29
CA SER A 204 14.52 14.39 -5.99
C SER A 204 13.18 13.75 -5.66
N ALA A 205 12.93 12.55 -6.16
CA ALA A 205 11.76 11.79 -5.72
C ALA A 205 12.04 10.30 -5.66
N THR A 206 11.36 9.61 -4.76
CA THR A 206 11.57 8.19 -4.52
C THR A 206 10.40 7.34 -5.00
N GLY A 207 10.69 6.10 -5.42
CA GLY A 207 9.65 5.14 -5.77
C GLY A 207 8.83 4.67 -4.56
N GLY A 208 7.65 4.13 -4.83
CA GLY A 208 6.78 3.50 -3.84
C GLY A 208 7.26 2.10 -3.46
N GLY A 209 6.79 1.60 -2.31
CA GLY A 209 7.06 0.23 -1.89
C GLY A 209 6.38 -0.80 -2.79
N GLY A 210 7.00 -1.97 -2.94
CA GLY A 210 6.35 -3.19 -3.42
C GLY A 210 6.03 -4.13 -2.26
N VAL A 211 5.28 -5.20 -2.49
CA VAL A 211 5.01 -6.22 -1.46
C VAL A 211 6.32 -6.92 -1.10
N GLY A 212 6.86 -6.69 0.10
CA GLY A 212 8.16 -7.25 0.49
C GLY A 212 9.38 -6.56 -0.11
N GLY A 213 9.20 -5.44 -0.82
CA GLY A 213 10.29 -4.66 -1.42
C GLY A 213 10.12 -3.17 -1.12
N ASN A 214 11.23 -2.45 -0.95
CA ASN A 214 11.19 -1.01 -0.75
C ASN A 214 11.40 -0.26 -2.07
N GLY A 215 10.82 0.94 -2.15
CA GLY A 215 11.18 1.90 -3.19
C GLY A 215 12.66 2.27 -3.10
N GLY A 216 13.26 2.69 -4.22
CA GLY A 216 14.67 3.03 -4.27
C GLY A 216 14.95 4.28 -3.43
N ASP A 217 16.00 4.27 -2.62
CA ASP A 217 16.35 5.43 -1.80
C ASP A 217 17.15 6.46 -2.61
N VAL A 218 16.99 7.73 -2.26
CA VAL A 218 17.87 8.80 -2.71
C VAL A 218 18.87 9.09 -1.59
N THR A 219 20.10 8.63 -1.77
CA THR A 219 21.20 8.85 -0.83
C THR A 219 22.25 9.82 -1.39
N THR A 220 22.28 10.02 -2.71
CA THR A 220 23.22 10.94 -3.37
C THR A 220 22.62 11.57 -4.63
N GLY A 221 22.83 12.88 -4.81
CA GLY A 221 22.49 13.59 -6.04
C GLY A 221 20.98 13.79 -6.24
N SER A 222 20.60 14.20 -7.45
CA SER A 222 19.20 14.35 -7.82
C SER A 222 18.74 13.29 -8.79
N VAL A 223 17.83 12.47 -8.28
CA VAL A 223 17.43 11.23 -8.90
C VAL A 223 15.93 11.04 -8.68
N LEU A 224 15.28 10.48 -9.68
CA LEU A 224 14.00 9.81 -9.55
C LEU A 224 14.29 8.31 -9.43
N THR A 225 13.87 7.65 -8.36
CA THR A 225 14.16 6.22 -8.19
C THR A 225 12.99 5.32 -8.59
N GLY A 226 13.29 4.09 -8.99
CA GLY A 226 12.27 3.07 -9.28
C GLY A 226 11.50 2.61 -8.04
N GLY A 227 10.35 1.96 -8.26
CA GLY A 227 9.51 1.37 -7.20
C GLY A 227 9.95 -0.05 -6.84
N GLY A 228 9.70 -0.48 -5.61
CA GLY A 228 10.02 -1.83 -5.14
C GLY A 228 9.20 -2.90 -5.87
N GLY A 229 9.71 -4.12 -6.00
CA GLY A 229 8.95 -5.23 -6.54
C GLY A 229 8.40 -6.15 -5.45
N SER A 230 7.69 -7.20 -5.87
CA SER A 230 7.24 -8.28 -4.99
C SER A 230 8.42 -9.11 -4.47
N GLY A 231 9.03 -8.70 -3.36
CA GLY A 231 10.14 -9.40 -2.70
C GLY A 231 11.54 -8.84 -3.00
N ALA A 232 11.67 -7.72 -3.71
CA ALA A 232 12.96 -7.07 -3.92
C ALA A 232 12.88 -5.55 -3.89
N ALA A 233 13.90 -4.93 -3.30
CA ALA A 233 14.12 -3.48 -3.32
C ALA A 233 14.37 -2.98 -4.75
N ALA A 234 13.92 -1.77 -5.06
CA ALA A 234 14.52 -1.02 -6.17
C ALA A 234 15.93 -0.57 -5.79
N PRO A 235 16.89 -0.52 -6.73
CA PRO A 235 18.23 -0.03 -6.44
C PRO A 235 18.21 1.46 -6.06
N ASN A 236 19.05 1.82 -5.09
CA ASN A 236 19.19 3.22 -4.64
C ASN A 236 19.81 4.08 -5.75
N ASN A 237 19.38 5.34 -5.82
CA ASN A 237 19.83 6.31 -6.82
C ASN A 237 19.75 5.79 -8.27
N ALA A 238 18.83 4.86 -8.56
CA ALA A 238 18.64 4.30 -9.89
C ALA A 238 17.19 4.39 -10.31
N THR A 239 16.98 4.60 -11.61
CA THR A 239 15.64 4.68 -12.20
C THR A 239 14.98 3.30 -12.33
N THR A 240 15.72 2.20 -12.15
CA THR A 240 15.25 0.83 -12.35
C THR A 240 14.33 0.37 -11.22
N GLY A 241 13.23 -0.32 -11.57
CA GLY A 241 12.33 -0.93 -10.59
C GLY A 241 12.91 -2.20 -9.96
N GLY A 242 12.39 -2.58 -8.79
CA GLY A 242 12.75 -3.83 -8.11
C GLY A 242 12.19 -5.06 -8.83
N GLY A 243 12.90 -6.18 -8.74
CA GLY A 243 12.45 -7.46 -9.30
C GLY A 243 11.24 -8.06 -8.57
N ASN A 244 10.54 -8.98 -9.22
CA ASN A 244 9.55 -9.83 -8.57
C ASN A 244 10.22 -10.94 -7.73
N ILE A 245 9.43 -11.88 -7.22
CA ILE A 245 9.88 -12.98 -6.34
C ILE A 245 10.90 -13.93 -7.01
N LYS A 246 11.02 -13.88 -8.35
CA LYS A 246 12.02 -14.62 -9.13
C LYS A 246 13.24 -13.76 -9.49
N GLY A 247 13.31 -12.54 -8.99
CA GLY A 247 14.36 -11.57 -9.31
C GLY A 247 14.22 -10.93 -10.69
N THR A 248 13.13 -11.16 -11.43
CA THR A 248 12.94 -10.55 -12.76
C THR A 248 12.31 -9.18 -12.61
N ALA A 249 12.90 -8.15 -13.23
CA ALA A 249 12.37 -6.79 -13.30
C ALA A 249 11.20 -6.68 -14.30
N THR A 250 10.26 -7.63 -14.24
CA THR A 250 9.08 -7.70 -15.10
C THR A 250 7.84 -7.30 -14.33
N THR A 251 7.00 -6.47 -14.93
CA THR A 251 5.71 -6.06 -14.36
C THR A 251 4.73 -7.23 -14.28
N ALA A 252 4.91 -8.29 -15.07
CA ALA A 252 4.07 -9.48 -14.96
C ALA A 252 4.43 -10.33 -13.73
N SER A 253 3.39 -10.90 -13.12
CA SER A 253 3.54 -12.01 -12.17
C SER A 253 4.02 -13.27 -12.91
N PRO A 254 4.85 -14.13 -12.28
CA PRO A 254 5.28 -15.38 -12.88
C PRO A 254 4.08 -16.28 -13.25
N ALA A 255 4.06 -16.79 -14.49
CA ALA A 255 2.97 -17.60 -15.07
C ALA A 255 2.59 -18.84 -14.23
N ASP A 256 3.55 -19.38 -13.47
CA ASP A 256 3.40 -20.53 -12.59
C ASP A 256 2.71 -20.23 -11.25
N ILE A 257 2.50 -18.96 -10.91
CA ILE A 257 1.88 -18.52 -9.64
C ILE A 257 0.45 -17.98 -9.87
N LEU A 258 0.06 -17.74 -11.13
CA LEU A 258 -1.14 -17.01 -11.54
C LEU A 258 -2.48 -17.75 -11.35
N SER A 259 -2.50 -19.09 -11.29
CA SER A 259 -3.72 -19.87 -11.55
C SER A 259 -4.80 -19.86 -10.45
N LEU A 260 -4.49 -19.44 -9.21
CA LEU A 260 -5.47 -19.42 -8.11
C LEU A 260 -5.67 -18.05 -7.45
N LEU A 261 -4.62 -17.23 -7.32
CA LEU A 261 -4.68 -15.96 -6.58
C LEU A 261 -5.18 -14.78 -7.43
N ALA A 262 -4.93 -14.81 -8.74
CA ALA A 262 -5.39 -13.78 -9.67
C ALA A 262 -6.92 -13.81 -9.87
N VAL A 263 -7.55 -14.98 -9.76
CA VAL A 263 -9.02 -15.16 -9.84
C VAL A 263 -9.74 -14.38 -8.74
N TYR A 264 -9.09 -14.15 -7.60
CA TYR A 264 -9.66 -13.43 -6.46
C TYR A 264 -9.16 -11.99 -6.34
N GLY A 265 -8.40 -11.50 -7.33
CA GLY A 265 -7.82 -10.14 -7.33
C GLY A 265 -6.66 -9.95 -6.37
N ILE A 266 -6.05 -11.03 -5.85
CA ILE A 266 -4.97 -11.01 -4.85
C ILE A 266 -3.64 -11.38 -5.52
N ASP A 267 -3.48 -11.01 -6.78
CA ASP A 267 -2.16 -11.11 -7.39
C ASP A 267 -1.27 -9.99 -6.84
N TYR A 268 -0.13 -10.37 -6.27
CA TYR A 268 0.87 -9.47 -5.74
C TYR A 268 2.30 -9.85 -6.15
N PHE A 269 2.50 -10.68 -7.19
CA PHE A 269 3.84 -11.21 -7.54
C PHE A 269 4.55 -10.45 -8.66
N GLY A 270 4.09 -9.27 -9.05
CA GLY A 270 4.74 -8.46 -10.07
C GLY A 270 5.96 -7.68 -9.58
N GLY A 271 6.82 -7.29 -10.52
CA GLY A 271 7.97 -6.39 -10.27
C GLY A 271 7.58 -4.93 -10.18
N GLY A 272 8.47 -4.12 -9.62
CA GLY A 272 8.34 -2.67 -9.53
C GLY A 272 8.57 -2.00 -10.88
N SER A 273 8.11 -0.75 -11.00
CA SER A 273 8.29 0.02 -12.23
C SER A 273 9.50 0.95 -12.15
N ALA A 274 10.02 1.28 -13.34
CA ALA A 274 11.04 2.31 -13.48
C ALA A 274 10.48 3.72 -13.26
N SER A 275 11.34 4.67 -12.87
CA SER A 275 11.01 6.09 -12.76
C SER A 275 11.09 6.82 -14.10
N GLY A 276 10.47 8.00 -14.19
CA GLY A 276 10.53 8.83 -15.40
C GLY A 276 9.49 9.94 -15.44
N SER A 277 9.37 10.61 -16.60
CA SER A 277 8.35 11.63 -16.85
C SER A 277 6.93 11.05 -16.92
N SER A 278 6.82 9.74 -17.21
CA SER A 278 5.61 8.93 -17.11
C SER A 278 6.04 7.55 -16.61
N PRO A 279 6.00 7.30 -15.29
CA PRO A 279 6.40 6.00 -14.75
C PRO A 279 5.60 4.87 -15.43
N GLN A 280 6.22 3.71 -15.65
CA GLN A 280 5.49 2.58 -16.24
C GLN A 280 4.56 1.95 -15.21
N ALA A 281 3.46 1.32 -15.66
CA ALA A 281 2.60 0.55 -14.75
C ALA A 281 3.44 -0.51 -14.03
N SER A 282 3.35 -0.55 -12.70
CA SER A 282 4.00 -1.60 -11.92
C SER A 282 3.22 -2.90 -12.01
N GLY A 283 3.89 -4.00 -11.72
CA GLY A 283 3.23 -5.27 -11.58
C GLY A 283 2.29 -5.36 -10.39
N PRO A 284 1.47 -6.43 -10.25
CA PRO A 284 0.42 -6.53 -9.24
C PRO A 284 0.87 -6.36 -7.77
N GLY A 285 2.15 -6.59 -7.45
CA GLY A 285 2.71 -6.26 -6.13
C GLY A 285 3.86 -5.25 -6.18
N GLY A 286 4.14 -4.66 -7.34
CA GLY A 286 5.17 -3.67 -7.51
C GLY A 286 4.70 -2.28 -7.11
N GLY A 287 5.62 -1.49 -6.57
CA GLY A 287 5.48 -0.05 -6.39
C GLY A 287 5.76 0.73 -7.66
N VAL A 288 5.20 1.94 -7.72
CA VAL A 288 5.42 2.86 -8.84
C VAL A 288 6.74 3.61 -8.68
N GLY A 289 7.53 3.77 -9.74
CA GLY A 289 8.70 4.64 -9.76
C GLY A 289 8.34 6.11 -9.55
N ALA A 290 9.32 6.91 -9.13
CA ALA A 290 9.16 8.36 -8.97
C ALA A 290 8.88 9.09 -10.30
N GLY A 291 8.17 10.21 -10.24
CA GLY A 291 7.75 11.00 -11.39
C GLY A 291 8.23 12.46 -11.39
N SER A 292 8.78 12.94 -12.52
CA SER A 292 9.08 14.37 -12.73
C SER A 292 7.96 15.15 -13.43
N THR A 293 7.07 14.45 -14.13
CA THR A 293 5.92 15.03 -14.84
C THR A 293 4.69 14.17 -14.52
N MET A 294 3.54 14.78 -14.31
CA MET A 294 2.29 14.02 -14.13
C MET A 294 1.73 13.64 -15.50
N GLY A 295 2.33 12.64 -16.13
CA GLY A 295 1.85 12.05 -17.38
C GLY A 295 1.12 10.73 -17.13
N ASN A 296 -0.22 10.77 -17.15
CA ASN A 296 -1.17 9.67 -16.96
C ASN A 296 -1.09 8.89 -15.64
N SER A 297 -2.26 8.51 -15.12
CA SER A 297 -2.43 7.65 -13.95
C SER A 297 -1.66 6.34 -14.12
N VAL A 298 -0.53 6.22 -13.44
CA VAL A 298 0.22 4.95 -13.39
C VAL A 298 -0.33 4.18 -12.21
N LEU A 299 -1.07 3.11 -12.51
CA LEU A 299 -1.63 2.23 -11.48
C LEU A 299 -0.47 1.60 -10.70
N ALA A 300 -0.48 1.77 -9.38
CA ALA A 300 0.34 0.91 -8.56
C ALA A 300 -0.15 -0.53 -8.71
N GLY A 301 0.71 -1.49 -8.37
CA GLY A 301 0.25 -2.85 -8.19
C GLY A 301 -0.92 -2.88 -7.21
N ASN A 302 -1.74 -3.93 -7.29
CA ASN A 302 -2.86 -4.21 -6.39
C ASN A 302 -2.53 -4.03 -4.90
N PHE A 303 -1.26 -4.05 -4.48
CA PHE A 303 -0.82 -3.81 -3.11
C PHE A 303 0.37 -2.83 -2.99
N GLY A 304 0.90 -2.36 -4.12
CA GLY A 304 2.08 -1.51 -4.17
C GLY A 304 1.78 -0.05 -3.85
N GLY A 305 2.74 0.64 -3.23
CA GLY A 305 2.68 2.08 -3.01
C GLY A 305 3.01 2.87 -4.29
N THR A 306 2.50 4.10 -4.39
CA THR A 306 2.84 4.98 -5.52
C THR A 306 4.15 5.74 -5.27
N GLY A 307 4.84 6.17 -6.32
CA GLY A 307 6.05 6.98 -6.23
C GLY A 307 5.78 8.44 -5.86
N GLY A 308 6.79 9.13 -5.32
CA GLY A 308 6.75 10.57 -5.10
C GLY A 308 6.77 11.35 -6.42
N THR A 309 6.14 12.53 -6.42
CA THR A 309 5.93 13.33 -7.64
C THR A 309 6.39 14.78 -7.48
N LEU A 310 7.00 15.37 -8.52
CA LEU A 310 7.61 16.72 -8.48
C LEU A 310 6.91 17.77 -9.39
N GLY A 311 5.68 17.53 -9.85
CA GLY A 311 4.96 18.32 -10.87
C GLY A 311 3.54 18.79 -10.47
N GLY A 312 3.05 19.87 -11.12
CA GLY A 312 1.87 20.65 -10.70
C GLY A 312 0.55 20.43 -11.45
N SER A 313 0.20 19.22 -11.90
CA SER A 313 -1.12 18.99 -12.50
C SER A 313 -1.72 17.64 -12.12
N SER A 314 -2.92 17.64 -11.53
CA SER A 314 -3.76 16.54 -11.04
C SER A 314 -3.51 15.15 -11.66
N GLY A 315 -2.62 14.35 -11.07
CA GLY A 315 -2.37 12.96 -11.45
C GLY A 315 -2.62 12.02 -10.27
N ALA A 316 -3.86 11.54 -10.15
CA ALA A 316 -4.22 10.53 -9.17
C ALA A 316 -3.69 9.16 -9.63
N ALA A 317 -2.46 8.79 -9.27
CA ALA A 317 -2.07 7.38 -9.29
C ALA A 317 -2.95 6.65 -8.28
N LEU A 318 -3.95 5.89 -8.72
CA LEU A 318 -4.81 5.10 -7.83
C LEU A 318 -3.93 4.03 -7.19
N PRO A 319 -3.68 4.08 -5.86
CA PRO A 319 -2.94 3.02 -5.21
C PRO A 319 -3.80 1.75 -5.23
N GLY A 320 -3.14 0.60 -5.21
CA GLY A 320 -3.81 -0.67 -5.03
C GLY A 320 -4.50 -0.77 -3.67
N PHE A 321 -5.10 -1.91 -3.37
CA PHE A 321 -5.74 -2.20 -2.10
C PHE A 321 -4.81 -1.95 -0.91
N GLY A 322 -5.28 -1.10 0.00
CA GLY A 322 -4.59 -0.74 1.23
C GLY A 322 -3.28 0.04 1.07
N ALA A 323 -2.80 0.32 -0.13
CA ALA A 323 -1.50 0.97 -0.32
C ALA A 323 -1.51 2.47 0.01
N GLY A 324 -0.39 3.03 0.46
CA GLY A 324 -0.23 4.48 0.66
C GLY A 324 0.08 5.21 -0.64
N SER A 325 -0.33 6.47 -0.76
CA SER A 325 0.06 7.30 -1.89
C SER A 325 1.36 8.09 -1.64
N GLY A 326 2.15 8.33 -2.68
CA GLY A 326 3.35 9.16 -2.64
C GLY A 326 3.04 10.63 -2.36
N GLY A 327 4.03 11.34 -1.82
CA GLY A 327 3.97 12.79 -1.65
C GLY A 327 4.04 13.52 -2.99
N ASN A 328 3.57 14.77 -3.00
CA ASN A 328 3.62 15.63 -4.17
C ASN A 328 4.24 17.00 -3.82
N SER A 329 5.22 17.42 -4.62
CA SER A 329 5.88 18.71 -4.51
C SER A 329 5.81 19.45 -5.85
N ALA A 330 4.91 20.41 -5.99
CA ALA A 330 4.63 21.15 -7.22
C ALA A 330 5.29 22.57 -7.28
N PRO A 331 5.51 23.10 -8.50
CA PRO A 331 5.85 24.51 -8.73
C PRO A 331 4.61 25.42 -8.63
N GLY A 332 4.72 26.45 -7.77
CA GLY A 332 3.63 27.28 -7.23
C GLY A 332 2.83 28.19 -8.15
N THR A 333 2.65 27.79 -9.41
CA THR A 333 1.77 28.44 -10.39
C THR A 333 0.75 27.49 -11.01
N THR A 334 0.77 26.21 -10.63
CA THR A 334 0.03 25.14 -11.31
C THR A 334 -0.62 24.27 -10.25
N GLY A 335 -1.95 24.39 -10.11
CA GLY A 335 -2.71 23.66 -9.10
C GLY A 335 -2.52 22.15 -9.21
N GLY A 336 -2.17 21.50 -8.11
CA GLY A 336 -1.92 20.06 -8.05
C GLY A 336 -2.73 19.36 -6.95
N ALA A 337 -2.74 18.03 -7.00
CA ALA A 337 -3.29 17.19 -5.94
C ALA A 337 -2.43 15.94 -5.73
N THR A 338 -2.46 15.38 -4.53
CA THR A 338 -2.00 14.01 -4.27
C THR A 338 -3.09 13.02 -4.61
N ALA A 339 -2.70 11.78 -4.89
CA ALA A 339 -3.66 10.70 -5.03
C ALA A 339 -4.27 10.32 -3.67
N SER A 340 -5.50 9.79 -3.70
CA SER A 340 -6.07 9.12 -2.53
C SER A 340 -5.20 7.94 -2.13
N GLY A 341 -5.30 7.52 -0.87
CA GLY A 341 -4.79 6.22 -0.45
C GLY A 341 -5.55 5.07 -1.12
N GLY A 342 -4.98 3.87 -0.96
CA GLY A 342 -5.47 2.63 -1.51
C GLY A 342 -6.79 2.18 -0.89
N LEU A 343 -7.64 1.59 -1.73
CA LEU A 343 -8.99 1.19 -1.32
C LEU A 343 -8.97 0.04 -0.31
N PRO A 344 -9.96 -0.05 0.57
CA PRO A 344 -10.17 -1.25 1.38
C PRO A 344 -10.66 -2.41 0.50
N TYR A 345 -10.43 -3.64 0.95
CA TYR A 345 -10.93 -4.84 0.27
C TYR A 345 -11.07 -6.00 1.25
N ALA A 346 -12.03 -6.88 1.03
CA ALA A 346 -12.12 -8.14 1.74
C ALA A 346 -12.46 -9.30 0.80
N VAL A 347 -12.03 -10.51 1.18
CA VAL A 347 -12.48 -11.76 0.58
C VAL A 347 -12.91 -12.71 1.69
N VAL A 348 -14.06 -13.35 1.49
CA VAL A 348 -14.64 -14.30 2.46
C VAL A 348 -14.83 -15.64 1.79
N ILE A 349 -14.49 -16.72 2.50
CA ILE A 349 -14.60 -18.10 2.07
C ILE A 349 -15.34 -18.89 3.13
N PHE A 350 -16.44 -19.55 2.76
CA PHE A 350 -17.16 -20.47 3.64
C PHE A 350 -16.75 -21.92 3.35
N LEU A 351 -16.42 -22.62 4.41
CA LEU A 351 -16.01 -24.02 4.40
C LEU A 351 -17.00 -24.85 5.22
N GLU A 352 -17.56 -25.88 4.59
CA GLU A 352 -18.37 -26.87 5.29
C GLU A 352 -17.50 -28.06 5.67
N LYS A 353 -17.74 -28.62 6.85
CA LYS A 353 -17.10 -29.86 7.28
C LYS A 353 -17.73 -31.04 6.54
N VAL A 354 -16.92 -31.80 5.82
CA VAL A 354 -17.34 -33.05 5.17
C VAL A 354 -17.25 -34.17 6.21
N ALA A 355 -18.32 -34.96 6.30
CA ALA A 355 -18.43 -36.11 7.19
C ALA A 355 -17.44 -37.22 6.82
#